data_AF-A0A495X717-F1
#
_entry.id   AF-A0A495X717-F1
#
_cell.length_a   1.000
_cell.length_b   1.000
_cell.length_c   1.000
_cell.angle_alpha   90.00
_cell.angle_beta   90.00
_cell.angle_gamma   90.00
#
_symmetry.space_group_name_H-M   'P 1'
#
loop_
_entity.id
_entity.type
_entity.pdbx_description
1 polymer ?
#
loop_
_entity_poly.entity_id
_entity_poly.type
_entity_poly.pdbx_seq_one_letter_code
_entity_poly.pdbx_strand_id
1 'polypeptide(L)'
;MSAHFFIDRAGSADSDDWHVPTGTLQWALEVIAEHVRDPGLRDELVGLAAFRPGMVVLSNFGEENAADIVRVIRGPLAETAAEHKSEELHEMIDELAGMATRWEERRQQGS
;
A
#
# COMPACT_ATOMS: atom_id res chain seq x y z
N MET A 1 -1.12 11.99 -14.71
CA MET A 1 -1.24 10.54 -14.90
C MET A 1 -1.64 9.96 -13.56
N SER A 2 -2.64 9.09 -13.55
CA SER A 2 -3.12 8.41 -12.34
C SER A 2 -2.62 6.96 -12.30
N ALA A 3 -2.69 6.36 -11.14
CA ALA A 3 -2.35 4.96 -10.90
C ALA A 3 -3.35 4.32 -9.93
N HIS A 4 -3.40 3.00 -9.95
CA HIS A 4 -4.28 2.19 -9.11
C HIS A 4 -3.45 1.34 -8.15
N PHE A 5 -3.90 1.23 -6.91
CA PHE A 5 -3.41 0.22 -5.97
C PHE A 5 -4.58 -0.57 -5.42
N PHE A 6 -4.70 -1.81 -5.88
CA PHE A 6 -5.73 -2.73 -5.44
C PHE A 6 -5.31 -3.38 -4.11
N ILE A 7 -6.08 -3.10 -3.06
CA ILE A 7 -5.94 -3.70 -1.73
C ILE A 7 -6.86 -4.92 -1.67
N ASP A 8 -6.40 -6.00 -2.27
CA ASP A 8 -7.13 -7.25 -2.49
C ASP A 8 -6.53 -8.43 -1.71
N ARG A 9 -7.22 -9.56 -1.70
CA ARG A 9 -6.73 -10.82 -1.14
C ARG A 9 -6.84 -11.92 -2.17
N ALA A 10 -5.80 -12.74 -2.31
CA ALA A 10 -5.80 -13.89 -3.20
C ALA A 10 -7.02 -14.80 -2.92
N GLY A 11 -7.78 -15.11 -3.97
CA GLY A 11 -8.99 -15.94 -3.88
C GLY A 11 -10.22 -15.26 -3.30
N SER A 12 -10.18 -13.95 -3.04
CA SER A 12 -11.35 -13.14 -2.66
C SER A 12 -11.90 -12.37 -3.85
N ALA A 13 -13.22 -12.18 -3.88
CA ALA A 13 -13.86 -11.23 -4.81
C ALA A 13 -13.81 -9.78 -4.29
N ASP A 14 -13.48 -9.60 -3.00
CA ASP A 14 -13.39 -8.28 -2.38
C ASP A 14 -12.06 -7.61 -2.72
N SER A 15 -12.14 -6.41 -3.29
CA SER A 15 -11.00 -5.54 -3.55
C SER A 15 -11.41 -4.09 -3.30
N ASP A 16 -10.59 -3.37 -2.55
CA ASP A 16 -10.62 -1.90 -2.52
C ASP A 16 -9.64 -1.38 -3.58
N ASP A 17 -9.99 -0.30 -4.30
CA ASP A 17 -9.12 0.35 -5.30
C ASP A 17 -8.76 1.76 -4.82
N TRP A 18 -7.47 1.98 -4.56
CA TRP A 18 -6.94 3.29 -4.24
C TRP A 18 -6.45 3.98 -5.51
N HIS A 19 -7.23 4.96 -5.98
CA HIS A 19 -6.96 5.70 -7.21
C HIS A 19 -6.34 7.06 -6.94
N VAL A 20 -5.07 7.25 -7.31
CA VAL A 20 -4.29 8.46 -6.96
C VAL A 20 -3.38 8.92 -8.10
N PRO A 21 -2.80 10.13 -8.04
CA PRO A 21 -1.72 10.51 -8.94
C PRO A 21 -0.56 9.50 -8.89
N THR A 22 0.05 9.20 -10.03
CA THR A 22 1.17 8.24 -10.12
C THR A 22 2.34 8.61 -9.19
N GLY A 23 2.59 9.91 -9.00
CA GLY A 23 3.62 10.38 -8.06
C GLY A 23 3.32 10.05 -6.60
N THR A 24 2.04 10.11 -6.19
CA THR A 24 1.60 9.72 -4.85
C THR A 24 1.78 8.22 -4.63
N LEU A 25 1.41 7.39 -5.61
CA LEU A 25 1.65 5.94 -5.53
C LEU A 25 3.14 5.63 -5.47
N GLN A 26 3.95 6.26 -6.33
CA GLN A 26 5.41 6.09 -6.31
C GLN A 26 5.99 6.41 -4.93
N TRP A 27 5.66 7.58 -4.38
CA TRP A 27 6.12 8.00 -3.05
C TRP A 27 5.69 7.01 -1.95
N ALA A 28 4.43 6.55 -1.97
CA ALA A 28 3.94 5.58 -1.01
C ALA A 28 4.73 4.26 -1.09
N LEU A 29 5.04 3.76 -2.29
CA LEU A 29 5.86 2.56 -2.48
C LEU A 29 7.30 2.74 -1.96
N GLU A 30 7.90 3.92 -2.14
CA GLU A 30 9.23 4.24 -1.61
C GLU A 30 9.23 4.18 -0.08
N VAL A 31 8.26 4.82 0.58
CA VAL A 31 8.10 4.76 2.04
C VAL A 31 7.82 3.33 2.51
N ILE A 32 6.97 2.58 1.80
CA ILE A 32 6.70 1.18 2.15
C ILE A 32 7.99 0.36 2.10
N ALA A 33 8.79 0.52 1.03
CA ALA A 33 10.05 -0.20 0.86
C ALA A 33 11.07 0.08 1.98
N GLU A 34 11.05 1.27 2.59
CA GLU A 34 11.94 1.62 3.70
C GLU A 34 11.59 0.90 5.02
N HIS A 35 10.34 0.46 5.17
CA HIS A 35 9.81 -0.06 6.44
C HIS A 35 9.37 -1.53 6.42
N VAL A 36 9.39 -2.19 5.26
CA VAL A 36 9.19 -3.65 5.18
C VAL A 36 10.36 -4.40 5.80
N ARG A 37 10.08 -5.61 6.28
CA ARG A 37 11.01 -6.46 7.04
C ARG A 37 11.85 -7.34 6.13
N ASP A 38 11.27 -7.81 5.03
CA ASP A 38 11.95 -8.67 4.07
C ASP A 38 12.79 -7.84 3.08
N PRO A 39 14.11 -8.06 2.99
CA PRO A 39 14.96 -7.38 2.00
C PRO A 39 14.55 -7.67 0.56
N GLY A 40 14.02 -8.87 0.26
CA GLY A 40 13.56 -9.21 -1.09
C GLY A 40 12.36 -8.36 -1.51
N LEU A 41 11.36 -8.25 -0.63
CA LEU A 41 10.21 -7.37 -0.81
C LEU A 41 10.62 -5.90 -0.95
N ARG A 42 11.59 -5.43 -0.17
CA ARG A 42 12.14 -4.08 -0.30
C ARG A 42 12.66 -3.84 -1.72
N ASP A 43 13.51 -4.72 -2.23
CA ASP A 43 14.12 -4.57 -3.56
C ASP A 43 13.05 -4.58 -4.66
N GLU A 44 12.03 -5.43 -4.53
CA GLU A 44 10.88 -5.46 -5.44
C GLU A 44 10.10 -4.14 -5.45
N LEU A 45 9.78 -3.59 -4.27
CA LEU A 45 9.05 -2.32 -4.14
C LEU A 45 9.86 -1.12 -4.65
N VAL A 46 11.16 -1.08 -4.37
CA VAL A 46 12.07 -0.06 -4.94
C VAL A 46 12.08 -0.14 -6.46
N GLY A 47 12.18 -1.36 -7.01
CA GLY A 47 12.11 -1.60 -8.44
C GLY A 47 10.79 -1.09 -9.03
N LEU A 48 9.67 -1.45 -8.43
CA LEU A 48 8.33 -1.01 -8.85
C LEU A 48 8.22 0.52 -8.84
N ALA A 49 8.60 1.18 -7.74
CA ALA A 49 8.57 2.63 -7.62
C ALA A 49 9.36 3.32 -8.75
N ALA A 50 10.54 2.81 -9.09
CA ALA A 50 11.37 3.35 -10.17
C ALA A 50 10.70 3.30 -11.55
N PHE A 51 9.80 2.34 -11.80
CA PHE A 51 9.08 2.20 -13.07
C PHE A 51 7.80 3.04 -13.17
N ARG A 52 7.39 3.75 -12.10
CA ARG A 52 6.15 4.55 -12.05
C ARG A 52 4.92 3.73 -12.48
N PRO A 53 4.53 2.72 -11.69
CA PRO A 53 3.53 1.76 -12.11
C PRO A 53 2.18 2.46 -12.28
N GLY A 54 1.48 2.13 -13.36
CA GLY A 54 0.08 2.54 -13.53
C GLY A 54 -0.88 1.71 -12.68
N MET A 55 -0.44 0.56 -12.18
CA MET A 55 -1.24 -0.39 -11.43
C MET A 55 -0.36 -1.26 -10.52
N VAL A 56 -0.78 -1.44 -9.27
CA VAL A 56 -0.22 -2.38 -8.29
C VAL A 56 -1.37 -3.20 -7.70
N VAL A 57 -1.15 -4.49 -7.50
CA VAL A 57 -2.13 -5.42 -6.91
C VAL A 57 -1.49 -6.09 -5.71
N LEU A 58 -2.08 -5.95 -4.52
CA LEU A 58 -1.49 -6.40 -3.27
C LEU A 58 -1.32 -7.92 -3.21
N SER A 59 -2.26 -8.68 -3.78
CA SER A 59 -2.19 -10.15 -3.78
C SER A 59 -1.02 -10.73 -4.58
N ASN A 60 -0.38 -9.94 -5.46
CA ASN A 60 0.79 -10.37 -6.23
C ASN A 60 2.04 -10.59 -5.36
N PHE A 61 2.10 -9.99 -4.17
CA PHE A 61 3.27 -10.12 -3.28
C PHE A 61 3.23 -11.40 -2.43
N GLY A 62 2.10 -12.12 -2.40
CA GLY A 62 1.87 -13.24 -1.49
C GLY A 62 1.42 -12.78 -0.09
N GLU A 63 0.82 -13.69 0.67
CA GLU A 63 0.08 -13.32 1.90
C GLU A 63 0.95 -12.75 3.03
N GLU A 64 2.19 -13.23 3.18
CA GLU A 64 3.11 -12.73 4.21
C GLU A 64 3.58 -11.31 3.89
N ASN A 65 4.07 -11.08 2.66
CA ASN A 65 4.50 -9.77 2.20
C ASN A 65 3.35 -8.77 2.13
N ALA A 66 2.16 -9.21 1.70
CA ALA A 66 0.96 -8.38 1.74
C ALA A 66 0.62 -7.94 3.16
N ALA A 67 0.76 -8.82 4.16
CA ALA A 67 0.57 -8.46 5.57
C ALA A 67 1.58 -7.39 6.03
N ASP A 68 2.83 -7.53 5.60
CA ASP A 68 3.88 -6.58 5.98
C ASP A 68 3.68 -5.21 5.30
N ILE A 69 3.27 -5.19 4.04
CA ILE A 69 2.84 -3.97 3.34
C ILE A 69 1.68 -3.30 4.09
N VAL A 70 0.63 -4.06 4.43
CA VAL A 70 -0.54 -3.55 5.17
C VAL A 70 -0.15 -2.98 6.53
N ARG A 71 0.77 -3.64 7.25
CA ARG A 71 1.33 -3.11 8.51
C ARG A 71 2.00 -1.76 8.30
N VAL A 72 2.78 -1.61 7.23
CA VAL A 72 3.48 -0.36 6.93
C VAL A 72 2.50 0.75 6.54
N ILE A 73 1.52 0.45 5.69
CA ILE A 73 0.46 1.39 5.29
C ILE A 73 -0.26 1.96 6.51
N ARG A 74 -0.63 1.10 7.47
CA ARG A 74 -1.43 1.48 8.65
C ARG A 74 -0.64 2.20 9.74
N GLY A 75 0.70 2.23 9.66
CA GLY A 75 1.56 2.83 10.68
C GLY A 75 2.57 3.77 10.04
N PRO A 76 3.80 3.30 9.73
CA PRO A 76 4.87 4.15 9.23
C PRO A 76 4.48 5.06 8.05
N LEU A 77 3.68 4.59 7.09
CA LEU A 77 3.25 5.42 5.96
C LEU A 77 2.34 6.58 6.41
N ALA A 78 1.36 6.30 7.27
CA ALA A 78 0.46 7.31 7.81
C ALA A 78 1.20 8.32 8.70
N GLU A 79 2.14 7.85 9.52
CA GLU A 79 3.03 8.70 10.33
C GLU A 79 3.88 9.61 9.45
N THR A 80 4.51 9.05 8.41
CA THR A 80 5.33 9.82 7.45
C THR A 80 4.48 10.84 6.70
N ALA A 81 3.27 10.46 6.28
CA ALA A 81 2.34 11.37 5.62
C ALA A 81 2.00 12.57 6.51
N ALA A 82 1.72 12.36 7.80
CA ALA A 82 1.35 13.42 8.74
C ALA A 82 2.45 14.49 8.97
N GLU A 83 3.70 14.18 8.65
CA GLU A 83 4.82 15.15 8.70
C GLU A 83 4.83 16.07 7.47
N HIS A 84 4.13 15.72 6.40
CA HIS A 84 3.97 16.59 5.23
C HIS A 84 3.00 17.74 5.54
N LYS A 85 3.12 18.84 4.78
CA LYS A 85 2.23 20.01 4.91
C LYS A 85 1.01 19.94 3.99
N SER A 86 0.78 18.81 3.32
CA SER A 86 -0.26 18.67 2.30
C SER A 86 -1.46 17.95 2.91
N GLU A 87 -2.54 18.70 3.14
CA GLU A 87 -3.83 18.15 3.60
C GLU A 87 -4.38 17.12 2.61
N GLU A 88 -4.27 17.38 1.31
CA GLU A 88 -4.66 16.44 0.25
C GLU A 88 -3.90 15.10 0.36
N LEU A 89 -2.59 15.14 0.65
CA LEU A 89 -1.82 13.91 0.87
C LEU A 89 -2.31 13.15 2.11
N HIS A 90 -2.66 13.86 3.19
CA HIS A 90 -3.18 13.23 4.40
C HIS A 90 -4.49 12.49 4.11
N GLU A 91 -5.44 13.15 3.45
CA GLU A 91 -6.73 12.53 3.09
C GLU A 91 -6.54 11.27 2.22
N MET A 92 -5.65 11.34 1.22
CA MET A 92 -5.35 10.19 0.37
C MET A 92 -4.73 9.02 1.15
N ILE A 93 -3.86 9.29 2.12
CA ILE A 93 -3.20 8.24 2.90
C ILE A 93 -4.12 7.69 4.00
N ASP A 94 -4.99 8.52 4.59
CA ASP A 94 -6.02 8.07 5.52
C ASP A 94 -7.02 7.13 4.84
N GLU A 95 -7.40 7.42 3.58
CA GLU A 95 -8.21 6.51 2.77
C GLU A 95 -7.52 5.15 2.58
N LEU A 96 -6.25 5.16 2.18
CA LEU A 96 -5.46 3.94 1.98
C LEU A 96 -5.30 3.14 3.30
N ALA A 97 -5.05 3.81 4.42
CA ALA A 97 -4.98 3.18 5.73
C ALA A 97 -6.32 2.56 6.16
N GLY A 98 -7.44 3.19 5.81
CA GLY A 98 -8.78 2.63 5.98
C GLY A 98 -9.00 1.36 5.17
N MET A 99 -8.58 1.34 3.89
CA MET A 99 -8.64 0.14 3.04
C MET A 99 -7.78 -1.00 3.61
N ALA A 100 -6.55 -0.70 4.03
CA ALA A 100 -5.64 -1.67 4.64
C ALA A 100 -6.16 -2.22 5.98
N THR A 101 -6.88 -1.40 6.76
CA THR A 101 -7.53 -1.86 8.00
C THR A 101 -8.65 -2.84 7.70
N ARG A 102 -9.53 -2.55 6.73
CA ARG A 102 -10.58 -3.49 6.29
C ARG A 102 -10.00 -4.79 5.77
N TRP A 103 -8.88 -4.74 5.06
CA TRP A 103 -8.18 -5.94 4.60
C TRP A 103 -7.75 -6.83 5.77
N GLU A 104 -7.15 -6.25 6.81
CA GLU A 104 -6.72 -6.98 8.00
C GLU A 104 -7.91 -7.58 8.76
N GLU A 105 -9.02 -6.85 8.90
CA GLU A 105 -10.24 -7.35 9.52
C GLU A 105 -10.80 -8.57 8.78
N ARG A 106 -10.84 -8.52 7.44
CA ARG A 106 -11.25 -9.66 6.59
C ARG A 106 -10.32 -10.86 6.77
N ARG A 107 -9.00 -10.62 6.90
CA ARG A 107 -8.00 -11.67 7.13
C ARG A 107 -8.27 -12.44 8.44
N GLN A 108 -8.60 -11.71 9.51
CA GLN A 108 -8.85 -12.29 10.83
C GLN A 108 -10.18 -13.05 10.92
N GLN A 109 -11.18 -12.68 10.13
CA GLN A 109 -12.49 -13.37 10.08
C GLN A 109 -12.46 -14.69 9.30
N GLY A 110 -11.47 -14.87 8.41
CA GLY A 110 -11.34 -16.06 7.55
C GLY A 110 -10.24 -17.05 7.97
N SER A 111 -9.71 -16.93 9.20
CA SER A 111 -8.75 -17.87 9.80
C SER A 111 -9.41 -18.85 10.77
#